data_AF-A0AAV0Q2A1-F1
#
_entry.id   AF-A0AAV0Q2A1-F1
#
_cell.length_a   1.000
_cell.length_b   1.000
_cell.length_c   1.000
_cell.angle_alpha   90.00
_cell.angle_beta   90.00
_cell.angle_gamma   90.00
#
_symmetry.space_group_name_H-M   'P 1'
#
loop_
_entity.id
_entity.type
_entity.pdbx_description
1 polymer ?
#
loop_
_entity_poly.entity_id
_entity_poly.type
_entity_poly.pdbx_seq_one_letter_code
_entity_poly.pdbx_strand_id
1 'polypeptide(L)'
;YITVPRRRPPGHTHSAARLTIPRPTSHRIRSKIFSTEQLCGEMGTLGMVTRSLTRHYSKKNSRPFKLHQYQSWRTLILEPLSSGSVQVRRLSDADSGIVEVNLHRPETKNAIGNEMLRGLRHTFETLEMDGDANVMMISSSVPKAFCAGADLKERKEMTASEVQFFVNSLRSTFALLEALRVPTIAVIEGAALGGGLEMALSCDLRICGENAVLGLPETGLAIIPGAGGTQRLPRLVGKAVAKELIFTGRRIGAKEAMSIGISFVSFALFFICALCYPSAFNFDSEPCCRTRQLYCTCWGSSSKSA
;
A
#
# COMPACT_ATOMS: atom_id res chain seq x y z
N TYR A 1 23.02 -35.84 -10.69
CA TYR A 1 24.48 -35.80 -10.82
C TYR A 1 24.88 -34.59 -11.65
N ILE A 2 25.18 -33.46 -11.01
CA ILE A 2 25.95 -32.34 -11.61
C ILE A 2 26.81 -31.76 -10.48
N THR A 3 28.13 -31.84 -10.66
CA THR A 3 29.20 -31.39 -9.76
C THR A 3 29.44 -29.88 -9.89
N VAL A 4 29.50 -29.17 -8.76
CA VAL A 4 29.91 -27.76 -8.67
C VAL A 4 31.40 -27.69 -8.32
N PRO A 5 32.25 -26.93 -9.05
CA PRO A 5 33.67 -26.87 -8.75
C PRO A 5 33.97 -25.94 -7.55
N ARG A 6 34.78 -26.44 -6.60
CA ARG A 6 35.30 -25.69 -5.44
C ARG A 6 36.28 -24.61 -5.89
N ARG A 7 36.03 -23.34 -5.55
CA ARG A 7 37.04 -22.26 -5.63
C ARG A 7 37.89 -22.23 -4.34
N ARG A 8 39.22 -22.20 -4.50
CA ARG A 8 40.21 -21.99 -3.42
C ARG A 8 40.23 -20.51 -2.99
N PRO A 9 40.56 -20.18 -1.73
CA PRO A 9 40.72 -18.80 -1.28
C PRO A 9 42.12 -18.27 -1.67
N PRO A 10 42.27 -16.98 -2.03
CA PRO A 10 43.59 -16.37 -2.15
C PRO A 10 44.09 -15.90 -0.78
N GLY A 11 45.39 -16.10 -0.57
CA GLY A 11 46.13 -15.83 0.66
C GLY A 11 46.36 -14.35 0.97
N HIS A 12 46.66 -14.12 2.24
CA HIS A 12 47.05 -12.85 2.82
C HIS A 12 48.41 -12.36 2.33
N THR A 13 48.50 -11.09 1.96
CA THR A 13 49.74 -10.30 2.04
C THR A 13 49.42 -8.89 2.55
N HIS A 14 50.06 -8.52 3.65
CA HIS A 14 50.02 -7.20 4.27
C HIS A 14 50.72 -6.15 3.38
N SER A 15 50.11 -4.98 3.23
CA SER A 15 50.82 -3.73 2.92
C SER A 15 50.04 -2.57 3.54
N ALA A 16 50.69 -1.86 4.46
CA ALA A 16 50.15 -0.72 5.16
C ALA A 16 50.35 0.55 4.31
N ALA A 17 49.27 1.17 3.86
CA ALA A 17 49.28 2.51 3.30
C ALA A 17 48.55 3.46 4.27
N ARG A 18 49.34 4.28 4.96
CA ARG A 18 48.93 5.32 5.89
C ARG A 18 48.41 6.51 5.06
N LEU A 19 47.11 6.81 5.13
CA LEU A 19 46.49 7.96 4.45
C LEU A 19 46.21 9.07 5.47
N THR A 20 47.01 10.12 5.39
CA THR A 20 46.95 11.34 6.19
C THR A 20 45.87 12.29 5.68
N ILE A 21 45.08 12.81 6.60
CA ILE A 21 43.99 13.78 6.40
C ILE A 21 44.57 15.20 6.26
N PRO A 22 44.04 16.05 5.36
CA PRO A 22 44.04 17.50 5.56
C PRO A 22 42.62 18.08 5.73
N ARG A 23 42.44 18.91 6.75
CA ARG A 23 41.38 19.94 6.93
C ARG A 23 42.07 21.33 6.80
N PRO A 24 41.37 22.49 6.81
CA PRO A 24 40.02 22.90 6.35
C PRO A 24 40.08 24.23 5.52
N THR A 25 38.95 24.74 5.01
CA THR A 25 38.60 26.19 5.12
C THR A 25 37.11 26.44 4.95
N SER A 26 36.60 27.38 5.76
CA SER A 26 35.22 27.82 5.88
C SER A 26 34.87 28.91 4.87
N HIS A 27 33.74 28.79 4.16
CA HIS A 27 33.06 29.96 3.59
C HIS A 27 31.61 30.04 4.08
N ARG A 28 31.34 31.20 4.69
CA ARG A 28 30.12 31.62 5.37
C ARG A 28 29.25 32.35 4.33
N ILE A 29 28.13 31.78 3.93
CA ILE A 29 27.10 32.51 3.16
C ILE A 29 25.97 32.89 4.13
N ARG A 30 25.84 34.19 4.37
CA ARG A 30 24.73 34.85 5.08
C ARG A 30 23.84 35.52 4.02
N SER A 31 22.53 35.37 4.16
CA SER A 31 21.46 36.37 3.95
C SER A 31 20.23 35.69 3.34
N LYS A 32 18.98 36.04 3.62
CA LYS A 32 18.32 36.91 4.59
C LYS A 32 16.85 36.47 4.51
N ILE A 33 16.19 36.39 5.66
CA ILE A 33 14.73 36.29 5.75
C ILE A 33 14.16 37.67 5.38
N PHE A 34 13.10 37.72 4.57
CA PHE A 34 12.18 38.87 4.54
C PHE A 34 10.73 38.37 4.38
N SER A 35 9.87 38.95 5.22
CA SER A 35 8.42 38.78 5.30
C SER A 35 7.74 39.96 4.61
N THR A 36 6.54 39.70 4.08
CA THR A 36 5.34 40.58 3.91
C THR A 36 5.46 42.03 3.41
N GLU A 37 4.56 42.35 2.47
CA GLU A 37 3.94 43.67 2.22
C GLU A 37 4.84 44.81 1.71
N GLN A 38 4.75 45.10 0.40
CA GLN A 38 4.55 46.44 -0.19
C GLN A 38 4.94 46.41 -1.67
N LEU A 39 3.97 46.67 -2.54
CA LEU A 39 4.05 47.67 -3.62
C LEU A 39 2.73 47.61 -4.40
N CYS A 40 1.79 48.42 -3.92
CA CYS A 40 0.59 48.82 -4.64
C CYS A 40 0.84 50.26 -5.12
N GLY A 41 0.58 50.54 -6.40
CA GLY A 41 0.51 51.88 -6.97
C GLY A 41 1.60 52.19 -8.00
N GLU A 42 1.27 52.08 -9.30
CA GLU A 42 0.94 53.24 -10.13
C GLU A 42 0.64 52.85 -11.60
N MET A 43 -0.46 53.43 -12.11
CA MET A 43 -0.87 53.64 -13.52
C MET A 43 -1.23 52.37 -14.34
N GLY A 44 -2.46 52.13 -14.81
CA GLY A 44 -3.54 53.04 -15.19
C GLY A 44 -3.56 53.24 -16.70
N THR A 45 -4.22 52.36 -17.47
CA THR A 45 -4.91 52.72 -18.74
C THR A 45 -5.72 51.56 -19.35
N LEU A 46 -6.98 51.91 -19.67
CA LEU A 46 -7.85 51.38 -20.73
C LEU A 46 -8.43 49.95 -20.62
N GLY A 47 -9.53 49.85 -19.87
CA GLY A 47 -10.71 49.12 -20.34
C GLY A 47 -11.59 50.05 -21.20
N MET A 48 -11.90 49.63 -22.44
CA MET A 48 -13.05 49.99 -23.28
C MET A 48 -12.66 49.88 -24.76
N VAL A 49 -12.98 48.77 -25.42
CA VAL A 49 -13.59 48.79 -26.77
C VAL A 49 -14.46 47.52 -26.91
N THR A 50 -15.63 47.54 -26.28
CA THR A 50 -16.80 46.81 -26.79
C THR A 50 -17.52 47.71 -27.79
N ARG A 51 -17.99 47.12 -28.89
CA ARG A 51 -18.87 47.70 -29.94
C ARG A 51 -18.21 48.67 -30.92
N SER A 52 -17.71 48.13 -32.02
CA SER A 52 -18.05 48.64 -33.36
C SER A 52 -17.50 47.66 -34.39
N LEU A 53 -18.40 47.02 -35.14
CA LEU A 53 -18.26 46.60 -36.54
C LEU A 53 -19.39 45.60 -36.83
N THR A 54 -20.61 46.13 -36.86
CA THR A 54 -21.72 45.52 -37.60
C THR A 54 -22.43 46.65 -38.30
N ARG A 55 -22.13 46.84 -39.59
CA ARG A 55 -23.12 47.18 -40.62
C ARG A 55 -22.44 47.25 -41.99
N HIS A 56 -23.12 46.64 -42.96
CA HIS A 56 -22.92 46.67 -44.40
C HIS A 56 -21.87 45.72 -45.01
N TYR A 57 -22.27 44.45 -45.21
CA TYR A 57 -22.38 43.96 -46.59
C TYR A 57 -23.42 42.83 -46.71
N SER A 58 -23.98 42.75 -47.91
CA SER A 58 -25.27 42.16 -48.27
C SER A 58 -25.23 40.64 -48.53
N LYS A 59 -26.37 40.00 -48.29
CA LYS A 59 -26.87 38.69 -48.74
C LYS A 59 -26.00 37.90 -49.74
N LYS A 60 -25.66 36.66 -49.39
CA LYS A 60 -25.92 35.46 -50.22
C LYS A 60 -25.58 34.14 -49.49
N ASN A 61 -26.63 33.37 -49.21
CA ASN A 61 -26.76 31.92 -49.36
C ASN A 61 -25.49 31.04 -49.19
N SER A 62 -25.35 30.36 -48.05
CA SER A 62 -24.91 28.95 -47.97
C SER A 62 -24.93 28.43 -46.51
N ARG A 63 -25.78 27.41 -46.30
CA ARG A 63 -25.85 26.38 -45.24
C ARG A 63 -24.90 26.51 -44.03
N PRO A 64 -25.40 26.53 -42.77
CA PRO A 64 -24.52 26.44 -41.61
C PRO A 64 -23.97 25.01 -41.49
N PHE A 65 -22.64 24.92 -41.46
CA PHE A 65 -21.89 23.74 -41.02
C PHE A 65 -22.36 23.34 -39.61
N LYS A 66 -22.79 22.09 -39.43
CA LYS A 66 -23.05 21.52 -38.10
C LYS A 66 -21.72 21.40 -37.37
N LEU A 67 -21.45 22.29 -36.40
CA LEU A 67 -20.42 22.03 -35.40
C LEU A 67 -20.86 20.83 -34.57
N HIS A 68 -20.19 19.70 -34.79
CA HIS A 68 -20.27 18.54 -33.90
C HIS A 68 -19.90 18.99 -32.49
N GLN A 69 -20.85 18.75 -31.58
CA GLN A 69 -20.72 18.93 -30.14
C GLN A 69 -19.59 18.01 -29.67
N TYR A 70 -18.40 18.56 -29.47
CA TYR A 70 -17.28 17.88 -28.85
C TYR A 70 -17.68 17.59 -27.40
N GLN A 71 -18.09 16.36 -27.12
CA GLN A 71 -18.20 15.88 -25.75
C GLN A 71 -16.80 15.90 -25.14
N SER A 72 -16.60 16.78 -24.17
CA SER A 72 -15.36 16.86 -23.40
C SER A 72 -15.08 15.51 -22.73
N TRP A 73 -13.81 15.13 -22.69
CA TRP A 73 -13.21 13.90 -22.12
C TRP A 73 -13.42 13.70 -20.60
N ARG A 74 -14.52 14.24 -20.03
CA ARG A 74 -14.85 14.20 -18.60
C ARG A 74 -15.90 13.15 -18.21
N THR A 75 -16.39 12.36 -19.16
CA THR A 75 -17.42 11.33 -18.89
C THR A 75 -17.03 9.97 -19.47
N LEU A 76 -15.76 9.60 -19.33
CA LEU A 76 -15.34 8.21 -19.25
C LEU A 76 -14.74 8.02 -17.86
N ILE A 77 -15.57 8.25 -16.84
CA ILE A 77 -15.36 7.59 -15.56
C ILE A 77 -15.50 6.12 -15.90
N LEU A 78 -14.36 5.45 -16.05
CA LEU A 78 -14.29 4.00 -15.89
C LEU A 78 -15.06 3.72 -14.61
N GLU A 79 -16.20 3.04 -14.71
CA GLU A 79 -16.69 2.28 -13.57
C GLU A 79 -15.47 1.52 -13.05
N PRO A 80 -15.13 1.64 -11.75
CA PRO A 80 -13.99 0.91 -11.25
C PRO A 80 -14.28 -0.54 -11.56
N LEU A 81 -13.39 -1.18 -12.31
CA LEU A 81 -13.33 -2.63 -12.38
C LEU A 81 -12.99 -3.08 -10.96
N SER A 82 -13.99 -3.06 -10.09
CA SER A 82 -13.99 -3.81 -8.85
C SER A 82 -13.99 -5.27 -9.32
N SER A 83 -12.78 -5.79 -9.44
CA SER A 83 -12.58 -7.22 -9.52
C SER A 83 -13.32 -7.80 -8.32
N GLY A 84 -14.26 -8.72 -8.52
CA GLY A 84 -15.20 -9.14 -7.46
C GLY A 84 -14.49 -9.63 -6.19
N SER A 85 -13.22 -10.00 -6.30
CA SER A 85 -12.37 -10.43 -5.21
C SER A 85 -11.69 -9.32 -4.38
N VAL A 86 -11.61 -8.08 -4.88
CA VAL A 86 -11.04 -6.92 -4.19
C VAL A 86 -12.07 -5.79 -4.15
N GLN A 87 -12.65 -5.59 -2.98
CA GLN A 87 -13.69 -4.59 -2.74
C GLN A 87 -13.07 -3.36 -2.09
N VAL A 88 -13.35 -2.17 -2.62
CA VAL A 88 -12.82 -0.91 -2.07
C VAL A 88 -13.96 -0.08 -1.52
N ARG A 89 -13.84 0.35 -0.27
CA ARG A 89 -14.83 1.20 0.41
C ARG A 89 -14.13 2.42 1.01
N ARG A 90 -14.70 3.61 0.77
CA ARG A 90 -14.30 4.85 1.43
C ARG A 90 -15.21 5.09 2.62
N LEU A 91 -14.62 5.47 3.76
CA LEU A 91 -15.38 5.86 4.94
C LEU A 91 -15.79 7.35 4.84
N SER A 92 -16.87 7.71 5.54
CA SER A 92 -17.47 9.05 5.51
C SER A 92 -17.37 9.76 6.86
N ASP A 93 -17.76 11.03 6.88
CA ASP A 93 -17.91 11.85 8.08
C ASP A 93 -16.60 12.01 8.85
N ALA A 94 -16.57 11.53 10.10
CA ALA A 94 -15.39 11.57 10.94
C ALA A 94 -14.24 10.75 10.33
N ASP A 95 -14.55 9.62 9.69
CA ASP A 95 -13.56 8.69 9.12
C ASP A 95 -13.18 9.04 7.66
N SER A 96 -13.48 10.26 7.21
CA SER A 96 -13.15 10.71 5.85
C SER A 96 -11.64 10.61 5.57
N GLY A 97 -11.31 10.03 4.42
CA GLY A 97 -9.94 9.77 3.99
C GLY A 97 -9.39 8.38 4.38
N ILE A 98 -10.15 7.57 5.13
CA ILE A 98 -9.83 6.15 5.30
C ILE A 98 -10.37 5.35 4.12
N VAL A 99 -9.50 4.54 3.51
CA VAL A 99 -9.86 3.60 2.44
C VAL A 99 -9.69 2.16 2.92
N GLU A 100 -10.79 1.40 2.93
CA GLU A 100 -10.81 -0.02 3.22
C GLU A 100 -10.71 -0.82 1.92
N VAL A 101 -9.68 -1.66 1.82
CA VAL A 101 -9.49 -2.67 0.77
C VAL A 101 -9.79 -4.03 1.35
N ASN A 102 -10.88 -4.65 0.92
CA ASN A 102 -11.38 -5.91 1.47
C ASN A 102 -11.21 -7.06 0.47
N LEU A 103 -10.53 -8.12 0.90
CA LEU A 103 -10.36 -9.35 0.14
C LEU A 103 -11.58 -10.25 0.32
N HIS A 104 -12.23 -10.60 -0.79
CA HIS A 104 -13.44 -11.42 -0.80
C HIS A 104 -13.40 -12.52 -1.87
N ARG A 105 -12.79 -13.66 -1.54
CA ARG A 105 -12.79 -14.86 -2.37
C ARG A 105 -12.91 -16.11 -1.48
N PRO A 106 -14.07 -16.33 -0.85
CA PRO A 106 -14.25 -17.31 0.22
C PRO A 106 -13.94 -18.75 -0.19
N GLU A 107 -14.27 -19.13 -1.42
CA GLU A 107 -14.10 -20.47 -1.97
C GLU A 107 -12.64 -20.90 -2.09
N THR A 108 -11.70 -19.95 -2.09
CA THR A 108 -10.25 -20.20 -2.10
C THR A 108 -9.51 -19.59 -0.92
N LYS A 109 -10.23 -19.08 0.10
CA LYS A 109 -9.63 -18.40 1.26
C LYS A 109 -8.73 -17.22 0.83
N ASN A 110 -9.22 -16.42 -0.11
CA ASN A 110 -8.49 -15.30 -0.72
C ASN A 110 -7.15 -15.71 -1.33
N ALA A 111 -7.10 -16.87 -1.99
CA ALA A 111 -5.91 -17.22 -2.76
C ALA A 111 -5.71 -16.21 -3.90
N ILE A 112 -4.46 -15.80 -4.08
CA ILE A 112 -4.05 -14.81 -5.08
C ILE A 112 -3.86 -15.53 -6.41
N GLY A 113 -4.91 -15.52 -7.21
CA GLY A 113 -4.87 -15.85 -8.63
C GLY A 113 -4.68 -14.60 -9.50
N ASN A 114 -4.79 -14.74 -10.81
CA ASN A 114 -4.63 -13.63 -11.75
C ASN A 114 -5.69 -12.52 -11.58
N GLU A 115 -6.92 -12.87 -11.19
CA GLU A 115 -8.00 -11.91 -11.00
C GLU A 115 -7.76 -11.07 -9.73
N MET A 116 -7.54 -11.70 -8.58
CA MET A 116 -7.15 -11.04 -7.32
C MET A 116 -5.90 -10.16 -7.50
N LEU A 117 -4.86 -10.66 -8.18
CA LEU A 117 -3.63 -9.90 -8.40
C LEU A 117 -3.87 -8.63 -9.23
N ARG A 118 -4.71 -8.72 -10.28
CA ARG A 118 -5.09 -7.56 -11.09
C ARG A 118 -5.91 -6.56 -10.26
N GLY A 119 -6.87 -7.03 -9.46
CA GLY A 119 -7.66 -6.20 -8.56
C GLY A 119 -6.78 -5.43 -7.58
N LEU A 120 -5.87 -6.12 -6.87
CA LEU A 120 -4.94 -5.50 -5.94
C LEU A 120 -4.08 -4.43 -6.61
N ARG A 121 -3.49 -4.77 -7.77
CA ARG A 121 -2.65 -3.85 -8.52
C ARG A 121 -3.42 -2.59 -8.93
N HIS A 122 -4.61 -2.77 -9.50
CA HIS A 122 -5.45 -1.65 -9.90
C HIS A 122 -5.79 -0.76 -8.69
N THR A 123 -6.19 -1.36 -7.57
CA THR A 123 -6.48 -0.62 -6.34
C THR A 123 -5.29 0.19 -5.85
N PHE A 124 -4.08 -0.38 -5.83
CA PHE A 124 -2.88 0.33 -5.37
C PHE A 124 -2.49 1.44 -6.33
N GLU A 125 -2.56 1.23 -7.64
CA GLU A 125 -2.29 2.27 -8.65
C GLU A 125 -3.31 3.41 -8.55
N THR A 126 -4.59 3.11 -8.29
CA THR A 126 -5.62 4.14 -8.06
C THR A 126 -5.37 4.93 -6.78
N LEU A 127 -5.01 4.25 -5.68
CA LEU A 127 -4.72 4.92 -4.41
C LEU A 127 -3.47 5.78 -4.47
N GLU A 128 -2.47 5.38 -5.26
CA GLU A 128 -1.28 6.20 -5.47
C GLU A 128 -1.61 7.54 -6.15
N MET A 129 -2.71 7.65 -6.89
CA MET A 129 -3.14 8.90 -7.53
C MET A 129 -4.21 9.65 -6.73
N ASP A 130 -4.62 9.11 -5.59
CA ASP A 130 -5.73 9.63 -4.80
C ASP A 130 -5.28 10.68 -3.78
N GLY A 131 -5.64 11.94 -4.02
CA GLY A 131 -5.33 13.04 -3.12
C GLY A 131 -6.19 13.11 -1.86
N ASP A 132 -7.30 12.35 -1.81
CA ASP A 132 -8.24 12.36 -0.70
C ASP A 132 -7.99 11.21 0.29
N ALA A 133 -7.16 10.23 -0.07
CA ALA A 133 -6.78 9.15 0.83
C ALA A 133 -5.73 9.62 1.84
N ASN A 134 -6.00 9.36 3.11
CA ASN A 134 -5.10 9.61 4.24
C ASN A 134 -4.50 8.32 4.78
N VAL A 135 -5.27 7.22 4.80
CA VAL A 135 -4.84 5.90 5.32
C VAL A 135 -5.51 4.80 4.50
N MET A 136 -4.78 3.73 4.22
CA MET A 136 -5.32 2.52 3.60
C MET A 136 -5.29 1.35 4.59
N MET A 137 -6.43 0.65 4.71
CA MET A 137 -6.55 -0.55 5.51
C MET A 137 -6.86 -1.73 4.59
N ILE A 138 -6.04 -2.78 4.62
CA ILE A 138 -6.31 -4.03 3.92
C ILE A 138 -6.78 -5.10 4.90
N SER A 139 -7.95 -5.66 4.65
CA SER A 139 -8.60 -6.66 5.51
C SER A 139 -9.26 -7.75 4.68
N SER A 140 -9.86 -8.74 5.33
CA SER A 140 -10.70 -9.73 4.65
C SER A 140 -12.08 -9.83 5.26
N SER A 141 -13.07 -10.00 4.39
CA SER A 141 -14.45 -10.37 4.74
C SER A 141 -14.65 -11.89 4.86
N VAL A 142 -13.62 -12.71 4.62
CA VAL A 142 -13.70 -14.17 4.71
C VAL A 142 -13.37 -14.63 6.14
N PRO A 143 -14.29 -15.31 6.85
CA PRO A 143 -14.02 -15.76 8.21
C PRO A 143 -12.78 -16.66 8.30
N LYS A 144 -11.92 -16.40 9.29
CA LYS A 144 -10.70 -17.17 9.59
C LYS A 144 -9.64 -17.19 8.47
N ALA A 145 -9.81 -16.40 7.41
CA ALA A 145 -8.84 -16.31 6.32
C ALA A 145 -8.53 -14.85 6.00
N PHE A 146 -7.27 -14.46 6.17
CA PHE A 146 -6.80 -13.21 5.59
C PHE A 146 -6.44 -13.44 4.13
N CYS A 147 -5.46 -14.31 3.87
CA CYS A 147 -5.06 -14.71 2.52
C CYS A 147 -4.22 -15.99 2.57
N ALA A 148 -4.59 -16.99 1.77
CA ALA A 148 -3.91 -18.28 1.69
C ALA A 148 -2.60 -18.26 0.87
N GLY A 149 -2.25 -17.13 0.25
CA GLY A 149 -1.10 -17.01 -0.65
C GLY A 149 -1.47 -17.28 -2.11
N ALA A 150 -0.51 -17.73 -2.92
CA ALA A 150 -0.75 -17.97 -4.35
C ALA A 150 -1.80 -19.06 -4.58
N ASP A 151 -2.64 -18.89 -5.60
CA ASP A 151 -3.63 -19.89 -5.99
C ASP A 151 -2.96 -21.13 -6.60
N LEU A 152 -2.85 -22.19 -5.79
CA LEU A 152 -2.21 -23.44 -6.20
C LEU A 152 -2.93 -24.16 -7.34
N LYS A 153 -4.22 -23.87 -7.60
CA LYS A 153 -4.93 -24.44 -8.75
C LYS A 153 -4.47 -23.77 -10.03
N GLU A 154 -4.46 -22.43 -10.07
CA GLU A 154 -3.95 -21.69 -11.22
C GLU A 154 -2.46 -21.99 -11.46
N ARG A 155 -1.67 -22.09 -10.39
CA ARG A 155 -0.24 -22.41 -10.47
C ARG A 155 0.08 -23.76 -11.11
N LYS A 156 -0.81 -24.75 -11.02
CA LYS A 156 -0.60 -26.08 -11.62
C LYS A 156 -0.72 -26.06 -13.14
N GLU A 157 -1.52 -25.14 -13.67
CA GLU A 157 -1.77 -25.02 -15.11
C GLU A 157 -0.76 -24.10 -15.82
N MET A 158 0.10 -23.41 -15.06
CA MET A 158 1.10 -22.49 -15.60
C MET A 158 2.36 -23.22 -16.10
N THR A 159 2.84 -22.81 -17.26
CA THR A 159 4.19 -23.10 -17.75
C THR A 159 5.25 -22.39 -16.88
N ALA A 160 6.52 -22.82 -16.99
CA ALA A 160 7.62 -22.21 -16.22
C ALA A 160 7.78 -20.69 -16.47
N SER A 161 7.55 -20.24 -17.72
CA SER A 161 7.59 -18.82 -18.08
C SER A 161 6.44 -18.03 -17.46
N GLU A 162 5.22 -18.57 -17.48
CA GLU A 162 4.05 -17.95 -16.84
C GLU A 162 4.22 -17.89 -15.33
N VAL A 163 4.79 -18.95 -14.75
CA VAL A 163 5.17 -19.01 -13.34
C VAL A 163 6.09 -17.84 -12.97
N GLN A 164 7.11 -17.58 -13.77
CA GLN A 164 8.07 -16.50 -13.53
C GLN A 164 7.40 -15.14 -13.67
N PHE A 165 6.60 -14.95 -14.71
CA PHE A 165 5.85 -13.71 -14.95
C PHE A 165 4.88 -13.41 -13.81
N PHE A 166 4.12 -14.41 -13.36
CA PHE A 166 3.16 -14.29 -12.27
C PHE A 166 3.84 -13.90 -10.97
N VAL A 167 4.92 -14.59 -10.57
CA VAL A 167 5.63 -14.28 -9.32
C VAL A 167 6.31 -12.91 -9.38
N ASN A 168 6.82 -12.50 -10.55
CA ASN A 168 7.36 -11.15 -10.74
C ASN A 168 6.26 -10.07 -10.62
N SER A 169 5.10 -10.32 -11.20
CA SER A 169 3.94 -9.42 -11.10
C SER A 169 3.43 -9.32 -9.66
N LEU A 170 3.36 -10.44 -8.93
CA LEU A 170 3.01 -10.46 -7.52
C LEU A 170 3.98 -9.62 -6.68
N ARG A 171 5.28 -9.80 -6.90
CA ARG A 171 6.33 -9.04 -6.20
C ARG A 171 6.27 -7.55 -6.53
N SER A 172 6.03 -7.17 -7.78
CA SER A 172 5.94 -5.76 -8.18
C SER A 172 4.68 -5.10 -7.62
N THR A 173 3.53 -5.79 -7.60
CA THR A 173 2.31 -5.30 -6.95
C THR A 173 2.53 -5.05 -5.45
N PHE A 174 3.25 -5.93 -4.76
CA PHE A 174 3.58 -5.74 -3.36
C PHE A 174 4.64 -4.66 -3.10
N ALA A 175 5.47 -4.34 -4.11
CA ALA A 175 6.35 -3.18 -4.06
C ALA A 175 5.59 -1.87 -4.28
N LEU A 176 4.50 -1.88 -5.09
CA LEU A 176 3.59 -0.73 -5.20
C LEU A 176 2.90 -0.45 -3.86
N LEU A 177 2.42 -1.50 -3.19
CA LEU A 177 1.82 -1.36 -1.85
C LEU A 177 2.80 -0.73 -0.84
N GLU A 178 4.04 -1.20 -0.81
CA GLU A 178 5.10 -0.67 0.07
C GLU A 178 5.50 0.77 -0.27
N ALA A 179 5.25 1.22 -1.50
CA ALA A 179 5.61 2.55 -1.99
C ALA A 179 4.46 3.57 -1.91
N LEU A 180 3.27 3.17 -1.44
CA LEU A 180 2.13 4.08 -1.34
C LEU A 180 2.46 5.28 -0.46
N ARG A 181 1.99 6.47 -0.88
CA ARG A 181 2.24 7.74 -0.15
C ARG A 181 1.42 7.90 1.14
N VAL A 182 0.49 6.98 1.40
CA VAL A 182 -0.36 6.95 2.59
C VAL A 182 0.06 5.80 3.51
N PRO A 183 -0.04 5.94 4.84
CA PRO A 183 0.12 4.82 5.76
C PRO A 183 -0.80 3.64 5.41
N THR A 184 -0.24 2.44 5.47
CA THR A 184 -0.92 1.18 5.12
C THR A 184 -0.98 0.23 6.32
N ILE A 185 -2.16 -0.36 6.54
CA ILE A 185 -2.42 -1.22 7.70
C ILE A 185 -3.02 -2.55 7.24
N ALA A 186 -2.34 -3.65 7.53
CA ALA A 186 -2.90 -5.00 7.36
C ALA A 186 -3.67 -5.43 8.63
N VAL A 187 -4.97 -5.70 8.47
CA VAL A 187 -5.85 -6.22 9.52
C VAL A 187 -6.02 -7.73 9.34
N ILE A 188 -5.35 -8.51 10.17
CA ILE A 188 -5.18 -9.96 10.03
C ILE A 188 -6.03 -10.67 11.09
N GLU A 189 -7.27 -11.01 10.75
CA GLU A 189 -8.20 -11.74 11.62
C GLU A 189 -8.21 -13.26 11.37
N GLY A 190 -7.35 -13.73 10.46
CA GLY A 190 -7.35 -15.12 10.01
C GLY A 190 -5.98 -15.58 9.50
N ALA A 191 -5.98 -16.70 8.79
CA ALA A 191 -4.75 -17.25 8.24
C ALA A 191 -4.15 -16.32 7.15
N ALA A 192 -2.90 -15.90 7.33
CA ALA A 192 -2.07 -15.17 6.38
C ALA A 192 -0.85 -16.03 6.03
N LEU A 193 -0.88 -16.70 4.88
CA LEU A 193 0.13 -17.69 4.50
C LEU A 193 0.81 -17.32 3.18
N GLY A 194 2.11 -17.55 3.10
CA GLY A 194 2.93 -17.29 1.91
C GLY A 194 2.72 -15.88 1.38
N GLY A 195 2.27 -15.76 0.12
CA GLY A 195 1.90 -14.48 -0.49
C GLY A 195 0.96 -13.60 0.34
N GLY A 196 0.06 -14.18 1.16
CA GLY A 196 -0.80 -13.42 2.06
C GLY A 196 -0.04 -12.75 3.20
N LEU A 197 0.97 -13.44 3.77
CA LEU A 197 1.88 -12.83 4.75
C LEU A 197 2.85 -11.86 4.06
N GLU A 198 3.34 -12.17 2.86
CA GLU A 198 4.20 -11.27 2.10
C GLU A 198 3.49 -9.94 1.76
N MET A 199 2.18 -9.98 1.49
CA MET A 199 1.34 -8.79 1.34
C MET A 199 1.25 -7.98 2.64
N ALA A 200 0.97 -8.65 3.77
CA ALA A 200 0.90 -7.98 5.06
C ALA A 200 2.26 -7.39 5.50
N LEU A 201 3.37 -8.03 5.12
CA LEU A 201 4.72 -7.54 5.33
C LEU A 201 5.06 -6.31 4.47
N SER A 202 4.33 -6.08 3.37
CA SER A 202 4.45 -4.87 2.56
C SER A 202 3.72 -3.67 3.15
N CYS A 203 2.79 -3.87 4.08
CA CYS A 203 2.15 -2.76 4.79
C CYS A 203 3.11 -2.14 5.82
N ASP A 204 2.86 -0.92 6.25
CA ASP A 204 3.61 -0.27 7.33
C ASP A 204 3.33 -0.97 8.66
N LEU A 205 2.05 -1.16 8.96
CA LEU A 205 1.57 -1.75 10.20
C LEU A 205 0.79 -3.04 9.96
N ARG A 206 0.84 -3.93 10.95
CA ARG A 206 0.11 -5.21 10.97
C ARG A 206 -0.58 -5.35 12.32
N ILE A 207 -1.89 -5.55 12.27
CA ILE A 207 -2.72 -5.83 13.44
C ILE A 207 -3.20 -7.26 13.32
N CYS A 208 -3.05 -8.05 14.39
CA CYS A 208 -3.51 -9.43 14.41
C CYS A 208 -4.63 -9.62 15.43
N GLY A 209 -5.72 -10.24 14.97
CA GLY A 209 -6.71 -10.84 15.84
C GLY A 209 -6.13 -12.02 16.62
N GLU A 210 -6.73 -12.37 17.75
CA GLU A 210 -6.21 -13.41 18.65
C GLU A 210 -6.04 -14.78 17.97
N ASN A 211 -6.91 -15.07 17.00
CA ASN A 211 -6.94 -16.33 16.25
C ASN A 211 -6.15 -16.29 14.93
N ALA A 212 -5.38 -15.22 14.69
CA ALA A 212 -4.58 -15.10 13.48
C ALA A 212 -3.48 -16.17 13.43
N VAL A 213 -3.22 -16.67 12.22
CA VAL A 213 -2.17 -17.65 11.95
C VAL A 213 -1.31 -17.15 10.81
N LEU A 214 -0.01 -17.00 11.03
CA LEU A 214 0.92 -16.41 10.07
C LEU A 214 2.00 -17.44 9.70
N GLY A 215 2.48 -17.44 8.46
CA GLY A 215 3.62 -18.26 8.07
C GLY A 215 4.04 -18.17 6.61
N LEU A 216 5.28 -18.60 6.34
CA LEU A 216 5.87 -18.71 5.01
C LEU A 216 6.21 -20.19 4.72
N PRO A 217 5.21 -21.02 4.33
CA PRO A 217 5.36 -22.48 4.20
C PRO A 217 5.99 -22.95 2.87
N GLU A 218 6.51 -22.04 2.04
CA GLU A 218 6.97 -22.28 0.67
C GLU A 218 8.02 -23.41 0.55
N THR A 219 8.89 -23.56 1.54
CA THR A 219 9.94 -24.61 1.55
C THR A 219 9.35 -26.02 1.58
N GLY A 220 8.16 -26.20 2.18
CA GLY A 220 7.40 -27.45 2.12
C GLY A 220 6.87 -27.80 0.73
N LEU A 221 6.85 -26.83 -0.19
CA LEU A 221 6.48 -26.99 -1.60
C LEU A 221 7.71 -26.96 -2.54
N ALA A 222 8.92 -27.13 -1.99
CA ALA A 222 10.19 -27.05 -2.72
C ALA A 222 10.42 -25.71 -3.45
N ILE A 223 9.86 -24.62 -2.91
CA ILE A 223 10.03 -23.25 -3.39
C ILE A 223 10.43 -22.33 -2.23
N ILE A 224 10.62 -21.04 -2.51
CA ILE A 224 10.93 -20.01 -1.51
C ILE A 224 9.89 -18.89 -1.54
N PRO A 225 9.75 -18.09 -0.46
CA PRO A 225 8.89 -16.91 -0.46
C PRO A 225 9.28 -15.95 -1.61
N GLY A 226 8.35 -15.78 -2.54
CA GLY A 226 8.62 -15.23 -3.87
C GLY A 226 8.26 -13.77 -4.04
N ALA A 227 7.37 -13.23 -3.20
CA ALA A 227 6.83 -11.87 -3.31
C ALA A 227 7.47 -10.86 -2.34
N GLY A 228 8.57 -11.23 -1.71
CA GLY A 228 9.42 -10.34 -0.91
C GLY A 228 9.61 -10.77 0.54
N GLY A 229 9.04 -11.90 0.97
CA GLY A 229 9.18 -12.45 2.32
C GLY A 229 10.63 -12.71 2.72
N THR A 230 11.47 -13.19 1.79
CA THR A 230 12.93 -13.34 2.02
C THR A 230 13.65 -12.03 2.28
N GLN A 231 13.01 -10.89 2.01
CA GLN A 231 13.55 -9.56 2.18
C GLN A 231 12.91 -8.85 3.38
N ARG A 232 11.58 -8.76 3.41
CA ARG A 232 10.85 -8.00 4.43
C ARG A 232 10.90 -8.67 5.79
N LEU A 233 10.74 -10.00 5.86
CA LEU A 233 10.75 -10.71 7.14
C LEU A 233 12.10 -10.55 7.89
N PRO A 234 13.28 -10.76 7.29
CA PRO A 234 14.55 -10.52 7.98
C PRO A 234 14.81 -9.08 8.41
N ARG A 235 14.22 -8.08 7.72
CA ARG A 235 14.32 -6.67 8.11
C ARG A 235 13.47 -6.36 9.35
N LEU A 236 12.40 -7.13 9.55
CA LEU A 236 11.46 -6.96 10.65
C LEU A 236 11.87 -7.72 11.91
N VAL A 237 12.22 -9.00 11.80
CA VAL A 237 12.48 -9.90 12.95
C VAL A 237 13.96 -10.31 13.09
N GLY A 238 14.83 -9.81 12.22
CA GLY A 238 16.22 -10.23 12.13
C GLY A 238 16.40 -11.56 11.38
N LYS A 239 17.65 -11.80 10.94
CA LYS A 239 17.98 -12.94 10.05
C LYS A 239 17.79 -14.31 10.69
N ALA A 240 18.00 -14.44 12.00
CA ALA A 240 17.94 -15.73 12.70
C ALA A 240 16.51 -16.27 12.73
N VAL A 241 15.58 -15.48 13.29
CA VAL A 241 14.15 -15.82 13.37
C VAL A 241 13.56 -16.00 11.97
N ALA A 242 13.89 -15.11 11.03
CA ALA A 242 13.40 -15.23 9.66
C ALA A 242 13.84 -16.53 8.97
N LYS A 243 15.10 -16.94 9.15
CA LYS A 243 15.59 -18.23 8.62
C LYS A 243 14.88 -19.40 9.27
N GLU A 244 14.68 -19.38 10.58
CA GLU A 244 13.95 -20.44 11.29
C GLU A 244 12.54 -20.61 10.71
N LEU A 245 11.78 -19.50 10.60
CA LEU A 245 10.41 -19.53 10.07
C LEU A 245 10.37 -20.01 8.61
N ILE A 246 11.29 -19.53 7.75
CA ILE A 246 11.33 -19.92 6.33
C ILE A 246 11.81 -21.36 6.15
N PHE A 247 12.86 -21.78 6.85
CA PHE A 247 13.43 -23.13 6.70
C PHE A 247 12.50 -24.21 7.22
N THR A 248 11.80 -23.94 8.32
CA THR A 248 10.83 -24.89 8.89
C THR A 248 9.46 -24.80 8.23
N GLY A 249 9.12 -23.67 7.60
CA GLY A 249 7.79 -23.39 7.08
C GLY A 249 6.70 -23.36 8.16
N ARG A 250 7.10 -23.26 9.45
CA ARG A 250 6.15 -23.37 10.57
C ARG A 250 5.21 -22.17 10.62
N ARG A 251 4.02 -22.42 11.15
CA ARG A 251 3.01 -21.39 11.37
C ARG A 251 3.10 -20.90 12.81
N ILE A 252 2.82 -19.61 13.00
CA ILE A 252 2.83 -18.95 14.29
C ILE A 252 1.48 -18.31 14.57
N GLY A 253 1.10 -18.24 15.84
CA GLY A 253 -0.10 -17.54 16.29
C GLY A 253 0.16 -16.05 16.56
N ALA A 254 -0.91 -15.30 16.80
CA ALA A 254 -0.85 -13.86 17.08
C ALA A 254 0.09 -13.48 18.23
N LYS A 255 0.09 -14.25 19.33
CA LYS A 255 0.96 -14.00 20.50
C LYS A 255 2.44 -14.08 20.15
N GLU A 256 2.82 -15.12 19.41
CA GLU A 256 4.21 -15.29 18.97
C GLU A 256 4.59 -14.20 17.96
N ALA A 257 3.72 -13.93 16.97
CA ALA A 257 3.93 -12.87 16.00
C ALA A 257 4.18 -11.51 16.65
N MET A 258 3.49 -11.20 17.76
CA MET A 258 3.75 -10.02 18.58
C MET A 258 5.12 -10.08 19.26
N SER A 259 5.43 -11.19 19.92
CA SER A 259 6.69 -11.34 20.68
C SER A 259 7.95 -11.19 19.82
N ILE A 260 7.89 -11.60 18.55
CA ILE A 260 9.01 -11.52 17.62
C ILE A 260 8.99 -10.26 16.74
N GLY A 261 7.96 -9.42 16.86
CA GLY A 261 7.87 -8.13 16.15
C GLY A 261 7.27 -8.18 14.74
N ILE A 262 6.55 -9.24 14.36
CA ILE A 262 5.82 -9.29 13.08
C ILE A 262 4.58 -8.40 13.11
N SER A 263 3.83 -8.42 14.21
CA SER A 263 2.57 -7.68 14.34
C SER A 263 2.42 -7.03 15.71
N PHE A 264 1.45 -6.13 15.83
CA PHE A 264 1.07 -5.52 17.09
C PHE A 264 -0.34 -6.00 17.47
N VAL A 265 -0.55 -6.40 18.71
CA VAL A 265 -1.87 -6.76 19.26
C VAL A 265 -2.41 -5.57 20.05
N SER A 266 -3.67 -5.20 19.78
CA SER A 266 -4.56 -4.36 20.61
C SER A 266 -4.17 -2.88 20.87
N PHE A 267 -2.88 -2.51 20.89
CA PHE A 267 -2.43 -1.13 21.17
C PHE A 267 -2.49 -0.17 19.97
N ALA A 268 -2.78 -0.69 18.76
CA ALA A 268 -2.77 0.09 17.53
C ALA A 268 -3.99 1.01 17.35
N LEU A 269 -5.09 0.82 18.09
CA LEU A 269 -6.27 1.70 17.99
C LEU A 269 -5.94 3.15 18.38
N PHE A 270 -4.99 3.36 19.30
CA PHE A 270 -4.54 4.70 19.68
C PHE A 270 -3.76 5.38 18.53
N PHE A 271 -2.93 4.61 17.82
CA PHE A 271 -2.17 5.11 16.65
C PHE A 271 -3.04 5.26 15.40
N ILE A 272 -4.02 4.39 15.18
CA ILE A 272 -5.00 4.55 14.10
C ILE A 272 -5.80 5.84 14.33
N CYS A 273 -6.25 6.12 15.55
CA CYS A 273 -6.87 7.40 15.86
C CYS A 273 -5.93 8.58 15.61
N ALA A 274 -4.65 8.50 15.99
CA ALA A 274 -3.67 9.57 15.74
C ALA A 274 -3.40 9.81 14.24
N LEU A 275 -3.31 8.74 13.45
CA LEU A 275 -3.05 8.80 12.00
C LEU A 275 -4.29 9.23 11.20
N CYS A 276 -5.47 8.74 11.57
CA CYS A 276 -6.72 9.08 10.90
C CYS A 276 -7.30 10.42 11.36
N TYR A 277 -6.95 10.90 12.56
CA TYR A 277 -7.50 12.11 13.17
C TYR A 277 -6.42 13.02 13.77
N PRO A 278 -5.50 13.58 12.97
CA PRO A 278 -4.45 14.46 13.49
C PRO A 278 -4.99 15.70 14.22
N SER A 279 -6.20 16.17 13.88
CA SER A 279 -6.88 17.31 14.52
C SER A 279 -7.57 16.99 15.85
N ALA A 280 -7.72 15.70 16.22
CA ALA A 280 -8.39 15.28 17.46
C ALA A 280 -7.41 15.03 18.61
N PHE A 281 -6.09 15.17 18.38
CA PHE A 281 -5.06 14.81 19.33
C PHE A 281 -4.72 15.97 20.29
N ASN A 282 -5.64 16.25 21.22
CA ASN A 282 -5.31 16.97 22.46
C ASN A 282 -5.05 15.92 23.56
N PHE A 283 -3.88 15.99 24.19
CA PHE A 283 -3.38 15.01 25.18
C PHE A 283 -4.22 14.88 26.47
N ASP A 284 -5.25 15.72 26.65
CA ASP A 284 -6.00 15.88 27.91
C ASP A 284 -7.38 15.19 27.94
N SER A 285 -7.80 14.49 26.89
CA SER A 285 -9.10 13.79 26.86
C SER A 285 -8.97 12.27 26.82
N GLU A 286 -9.78 11.59 27.65
CA GLU A 286 -9.90 10.13 27.70
C GLU A 286 -10.13 9.50 26.30
N PRO A 287 -9.75 8.22 26.09
CA PRO A 287 -9.88 7.57 24.79
C PRO A 287 -11.33 7.66 24.28
N CYS A 288 -11.49 8.24 23.09
CA CYS A 288 -12.79 8.49 22.46
C CYS A 288 -13.64 7.22 22.38
N CYS A 289 -14.85 7.23 22.94
CA CYS A 289 -15.79 6.10 22.96
C CYS A 289 -16.13 5.52 21.56
N ARG A 290 -15.89 6.24 20.47
CA ARG A 290 -16.14 5.79 19.08
C ARG A 290 -15.19 4.70 18.59
N THR A 291 -14.00 4.63 19.16
CA THR A 291 -12.99 3.60 18.85
C THR A 291 -13.50 2.19 19.20
N ARG A 292 -14.43 2.11 20.16
CA ARG A 292 -15.17 0.89 20.53
C ARG A 292 -16.23 0.49 19.50
N GLN A 293 -16.68 1.42 18.64
CA GLN A 293 -17.77 1.19 17.70
C GLN A 293 -17.26 0.71 16.34
N LEU A 294 -16.12 1.21 15.85
CA LEU A 294 -15.35 0.59 14.75
C LEU A 294 -14.88 -0.83 15.14
N TYR A 295 -14.52 -1.00 16.42
CA TYR A 295 -14.31 -2.32 17.00
C TYR A 295 -15.59 -3.18 16.91
N CYS A 296 -16.76 -2.69 17.37
CA CYS A 296 -18.02 -3.46 17.30
C CYS A 296 -18.61 -3.68 15.89
N THR A 297 -18.29 -2.87 14.89
CA THR A 297 -18.79 -3.06 13.51
C THR A 297 -17.91 -4.00 12.68
N CYS A 298 -16.60 -4.07 12.95
CA CYS A 298 -15.69 -5.06 12.35
C CYS A 298 -15.60 -6.37 13.15
N TRP A 299 -15.72 -6.31 14.48
CA TRP A 299 -15.87 -7.47 15.35
C TRP A 299 -17.33 -7.62 15.75
N GLY A 300 -18.03 -8.58 15.12
CA GLY A 300 -19.37 -8.98 15.53
C GLY A 300 -19.39 -9.35 17.01
N SER A 301 -19.96 -8.49 17.84
CA SER A 301 -20.16 -8.71 19.26
C SER A 301 -21.06 -9.92 19.48
N SER A 302 -20.45 -11.08 19.73
CA SER A 302 -21.09 -12.22 20.38
C SER A 302 -20.70 -12.26 21.86
N SER A 303 -20.82 -11.14 22.56
CA SER A 303 -20.96 -11.16 24.02
C SER A 303 -22.45 -11.13 24.34
N LYS A 304 -23.09 -12.30 24.32
CA LYS A 304 -24.37 -12.44 25.01
C LYS A 304 -24.10 -12.28 26.49
N SER A 305 -24.62 -11.19 27.04
CA SER A 305 -24.91 -11.05 28.46
C SER A 305 -25.78 -12.21 28.94
N ALA A 306 -25.24 -13.02 29.85
CA ALA A 306 -25.95 -13.79 30.87
C ALA A 306 -24.95 -14.14 31.96
#